data_AF-A0A936LRW9-F1
#
_entry.id   AF-A0A936LRW9-F1
#
_cell.length_a   1.000
_cell.length_b   1.000
_cell.length_c   1.000
_cell.angle_alpha   90.00
_cell.angle_beta   90.00
_cell.angle_gamma   90.00
#
_symmetry.space_group_name_H-M   'P 1'
#
loop_
_entity.id
_entity.type
_entity.pdbx_description
1 polymer ?
#
loop_
_entity_poly.entity_id
_entity_poly.type
_entity_poly.pdbx_seq_one_letter_code
_entity_poly.pdbx_strand_id
1 'polypeptide(L)'
;MNVYQFVNNSNLQKDNLSKENELVQLEDTKAKLDKDYQQAISDLNDMKTNNEELNRVIDTQKEELRIQKDKISGLLRDSKNLSIARKEIEVMKSNSKEYIAEINKLKAENEQLNVQNTSLQKDKESLTQEVQTKLSENQN
;
A
#
# COMPACT_ATOMS: atom_id res chain seq x y z
N MET A 1 -20.66 -21.01 55.42
CA MET A 1 -19.79 -21.03 54.23
C MET A 1 -20.42 -20.17 53.13
N ASN A 2 -19.61 -19.34 52.47
CA ASN A 2 -19.53 -19.26 51.00
C ASN A 2 -20.43 -18.35 50.14
N VAL A 3 -21.27 -17.44 50.64
CA VAL A 3 -21.92 -16.47 49.71
C VAL A 3 -20.91 -15.48 49.13
N TYR A 4 -20.06 -14.88 49.98
CA TYR A 4 -18.99 -13.99 49.53
C TYR A 4 -17.97 -14.70 48.65
N GLN A 5 -17.59 -15.94 49.01
CA GLN A 5 -16.66 -16.75 48.21
C GLN A 5 -17.27 -17.15 46.86
N PHE A 6 -18.56 -17.48 46.79
CA PHE A 6 -19.25 -17.83 45.55
C PHE A 6 -19.38 -16.62 44.61
N VAL A 7 -19.79 -15.45 45.12
CA VAL A 7 -19.88 -14.21 44.34
C VAL A 7 -18.49 -13.80 43.82
N ASN A 8 -17.47 -13.88 44.67
CA ASN A 8 -16.09 -13.60 44.26
C ASN A 8 -15.62 -14.57 43.16
N ASN A 9 -15.88 -15.87 43.31
CA ASN A 9 -15.52 -16.88 42.32
C ASN A 9 -16.27 -16.68 40.98
N SER A 10 -17.55 -16.31 41.02
CA SER A 10 -18.33 -16.00 39.81
C SER A 10 -17.81 -14.75 39.10
N ASN A 11 -17.43 -13.70 39.83
CA ASN A 11 -16.83 -12.50 39.25
C ASN A 11 -15.44 -12.76 38.67
N LEU A 12 -14.61 -13.56 39.35
CA LEU A 12 -13.31 -14.01 38.86
C LEU A 12 -13.45 -14.84 37.57
N GLN A 13 -14.44 -15.73 37.51
CA GLN A 13 -14.72 -16.51 36.30
C GLN A 13 -15.13 -15.61 35.12
N LYS A 14 -15.96 -14.59 35.36
CA LYS A 14 -16.35 -13.62 34.32
C LYS A 14 -15.16 -12.79 33.83
N ASP A 15 -14.30 -12.32 34.74
CA ASP A 15 -13.09 -11.56 34.40
C ASP A 15 -12.10 -12.41 33.59
N ASN A 16 -11.89 -13.67 33.98
CA ASN A 16 -11.05 -14.60 33.21
C ASN A 16 -11.61 -14.84 31.80
N LEU A 17 -12.91 -15.08 31.66
CA LEU A 17 -13.55 -15.25 30.34
C LEU A 17 -13.42 -13.98 29.48
N SER A 18 -13.53 -12.78 30.07
CA SER A 18 -13.34 -11.53 29.34
C SER A 18 -11.90 -11.39 28.84
N LYS A 19 -10.92 -11.68 29.70
CA LYS A 19 -9.49 -11.61 29.36
C LYS A 19 -9.10 -12.63 28.29
N GLU A 20 -9.63 -13.86 28.38
CA GLU A 20 -9.44 -14.87 27.34
C GLU A 20 -9.97 -14.39 25.99
N ASN A 21 -11.18 -13.82 25.96
CA ASN A 21 -11.74 -13.26 24.73
C ASN A 21 -10.92 -12.09 24.17
N GLU A 22 -10.44 -11.19 25.04
CA GLU A 22 -9.57 -10.08 24.62
C GLU A 22 -8.25 -10.58 24.03
N LEU A 23 -7.65 -11.61 24.63
CA LEU A 23 -6.42 -12.23 24.12
C LEU A 23 -6.62 -12.85 22.74
N VAL A 24 -7.68 -13.63 22.55
CA VAL A 24 -8.03 -14.22 21.25
C VAL A 24 -8.21 -13.14 20.19
N GLN A 25 -8.99 -12.10 20.50
CA GLN A 25 -9.21 -11.01 19.57
C GLN A 25 -7.93 -10.23 19.23
N LEU A 26 -7.00 -10.11 20.18
CA LEU A 26 -5.72 -9.47 19.97
C LEU A 26 -4.83 -10.29 19.04
N GLU A 27 -4.75 -11.60 19.26
CA GLU A 27 -4.02 -12.54 18.40
C GLU A 27 -4.56 -12.56 16.98
N ASP A 28 -5.89 -12.64 16.82
CA ASP A 28 -6.55 -12.57 15.52
C ASP A 28 -6.23 -11.26 14.79
N THR A 29 -6.24 -10.14 15.52
CA THR A 29 -5.97 -8.82 14.94
C THR A 29 -4.49 -8.68 14.54
N LYS A 30 -3.55 -9.26 15.30
CA LYS A 30 -2.13 -9.33 14.92
C LYS A 30 -1.92 -10.17 13.66
N ALA A 31 -2.52 -11.35 13.61
CA ALA A 31 -2.44 -12.22 12.45
C ALA A 31 -3.02 -11.55 11.20
N LYS A 32 -4.14 -10.82 11.34
CA LYS A 32 -4.73 -10.04 10.27
C LYS A 32 -3.82 -8.90 9.81
N LEU A 33 -3.24 -8.14 10.73
CA LEU A 33 -2.27 -7.08 10.40
C LEU A 33 -1.10 -7.63 9.57
N ASP A 34 -0.51 -8.74 10.01
CA ASP A 34 0.61 -9.36 9.30
C ASP A 34 0.19 -9.82 7.91
N LYS A 35 -0.97 -10.49 7.78
CA LYS A 35 -1.49 -10.92 6.49
C LYS A 35 -1.74 -9.76 5.54
N ASP A 36 -2.45 -8.72 6.01
CA ASP A 36 -2.81 -7.57 5.19
C ASP A 36 -1.55 -6.78 4.75
N TYR A 37 -0.56 -6.66 5.64
CA TYR A 37 0.74 -6.07 5.29
C TYR A 37 1.50 -6.89 4.25
N GLN A 38 1.62 -8.21 4.44
CA GLN A 38 2.33 -9.06 3.49
C GLN A 38 1.67 -9.04 2.10
N GLN A 39 0.34 -9.04 2.06
CA GLN A 39 -0.40 -8.90 0.80
C GLN A 39 -0.08 -7.56 0.12
N ALA A 40 -0.14 -6.45 0.86
CA ALA A 40 0.16 -5.12 0.32
C ALA A 40 1.60 -5.04 -0.24
N ILE A 41 2.57 -5.61 0.46
CA ILE A 41 3.97 -5.66 -0.01
C ILE A 41 4.10 -6.53 -1.26
N SER A 42 3.39 -7.66 -1.34
CA SER A 42 3.36 -8.51 -2.54
C SER A 42 2.79 -7.74 -3.73
N ASP A 43 1.62 -7.13 -3.56
CA ASP A 43 0.95 -6.37 -4.62
C ASP A 43 1.84 -5.23 -5.14
N LEU A 44 2.53 -4.52 -4.24
CA LEU A 44 3.49 -3.47 -4.61
C LEU A 44 4.74 -4.02 -5.32
N ASN A 45 5.22 -5.21 -4.97
CA ASN A 45 6.33 -5.83 -5.69
C ASN A 45 5.95 -6.23 -7.11
N ASP A 46 4.73 -6.76 -7.30
CA ASP A 46 4.20 -7.11 -8.62
C ASP A 46 4.06 -5.87 -9.52
N MET A 47 4.01 -4.68 -8.93
CA MET A 47 3.98 -3.43 -9.66
C MET A 47 5.34 -2.95 -10.17
N LYS A 48 6.47 -3.53 -9.76
CA LYS A 48 7.81 -3.09 -10.22
C LYS A 48 7.98 -3.31 -11.72
N THR A 49 8.72 -2.40 -12.36
CA THR A 49 9.03 -2.46 -13.80
C THR A 49 10.49 -2.10 -14.05
N ASN A 50 10.89 -1.88 -15.31
CA ASN A 50 12.23 -1.38 -15.64
C ASN A 50 12.37 0.14 -15.42
N ASN A 51 11.32 0.84 -14.96
CA ASN A 51 11.40 2.26 -14.64
C ASN A 51 11.95 2.45 -13.22
N GLU A 52 13.20 2.91 -13.13
CA GLU A 52 13.88 3.13 -11.84
C GLU A 52 13.16 4.12 -10.93
N GLU A 53 12.61 5.19 -11.49
CA GLU A 53 11.94 6.23 -10.69
C GLU A 53 10.63 5.70 -10.11
N LEU A 54 9.84 4.98 -10.92
CA LEU A 54 8.64 4.30 -10.44
C LEU A 54 8.99 3.28 -9.36
N ASN A 55 10.10 2.55 -9.51
CA ASN A 55 10.55 1.60 -8.50
C ASN A 55 10.94 2.29 -7.18
N ARG A 56 11.53 3.50 -7.22
CA ARG A 56 11.82 4.30 -6.01
C ARG A 56 10.55 4.75 -5.29
N VAL A 57 9.52 5.15 -6.05
CA VAL A 57 8.20 5.47 -5.48
C VAL A 57 7.62 4.25 -4.78
N ILE A 58 7.64 3.08 -5.44
CA ILE A 58 7.18 1.82 -4.87
C ILE A 58 7.94 1.49 -3.58
N ASP A 59 9.28 1.62 -3.58
CA ASP A 59 10.09 1.33 -2.39
C ASP A 59 9.81 2.31 -1.23
N THR A 60 9.49 3.57 -1.53
CA THR A 60 9.05 4.56 -0.53
C THR A 60 7.70 4.18 0.07
N GLN A 61 6.72 3.83 -0.77
CA GLN A 61 5.38 3.40 -0.32
C GLN A 61 5.44 2.12 0.53
N LYS A 62 6.34 1.18 0.19
CA LYS A 62 6.59 -0.01 1.02
C LYS A 62 7.14 0.35 2.40
N GLU A 63 8.05 1.32 2.48
CA GLU A 63 8.59 1.78 3.76
C GLU A 63 7.52 2.49 4.61
N GLU A 64 6.66 3.29 3.99
CA GLU A 64 5.52 3.92 4.68
C GLU A 64 4.56 2.88 5.26
N LEU A 65 4.24 1.82 4.51
CA LEU A 65 3.45 0.69 5.02
C LEU A 65 4.16 -0.04 6.16
N ARG A 66 5.48 -0.19 6.11
CA ARG A 66 6.27 -0.80 7.19
C ARG A 66 6.16 0.03 8.48
N ILE A 67 6.30 1.34 8.36
CA ILE A 67 6.15 2.27 9.49
C ILE A 67 4.74 2.22 10.07
N GLN A 68 3.70 2.19 9.22
CA GLN A 68 2.31 2.02 9.67
C GLN A 68 2.11 0.69 10.39
N LYS A 69 2.66 -0.41 9.86
CA LYS A 69 2.62 -1.72 10.50
C LYS A 69 3.25 -1.70 11.89
N ASP A 70 4.41 -1.07 12.04
CA ASP A 70 5.11 -0.95 13.32
C ASP A 70 4.29 -0.15 14.34
N LYS A 71 3.68 0.96 13.91
CA LYS A 71 2.76 1.76 14.73
C LYS A 71 1.58 0.91 15.23
N ILE A 72 0.92 0.17 14.33
CA ILE A 72 -0.22 -0.69 14.69
C ILE A 72 0.24 -1.82 15.63
N SER A 73 1.41 -2.41 15.39
CA SER A 73 1.99 -3.45 16.24
C SER A 73 2.26 -2.94 17.66
N GLY A 74 2.66 -1.68 17.80
CA GLY A 74 2.76 -0.98 19.09
C GLY A 74 1.42 -0.86 19.80
N LEU A 75 0.35 -0.51 19.07
CA LEU A 75 -1.02 -0.43 19.61
C LEU A 75 -1.51 -1.82 20.07
N LEU A 76 -1.17 -2.89 19.33
CA LEU A 76 -1.54 -4.27 19.66
C LEU A 76 -0.74 -4.89 20.81
N ARG A 77 -0.01 -4.10 21.60
CA ARG A 77 0.58 -4.55 22.87
C ARG A 77 -0.42 -4.56 24.03
N ASP A 78 -1.47 -3.75 23.95
CA ASP A 78 -2.50 -3.60 24.99
C ASP A 78 -3.90 -3.75 24.37
N SER A 79 -4.74 -4.60 24.96
CA SER A 79 -6.12 -4.84 24.49
C SER A 79 -6.98 -3.57 24.51
N LYS A 80 -6.64 -2.57 25.34
CA LYS A 80 -7.33 -1.27 25.39
C LYS A 80 -7.29 -0.51 24.07
N ASN A 81 -6.23 -0.71 23.28
CA ASN A 81 -6.04 -0.04 21.99
C ASN A 81 -6.56 -0.86 20.81
N LEU A 82 -7.17 -2.02 21.05
CA LEU A 82 -7.63 -2.93 20.00
C LEU A 82 -8.56 -2.26 18.98
N SER A 83 -9.49 -1.42 19.44
CA SER A 83 -10.40 -0.68 18.55
C SER A 83 -9.65 0.30 17.65
N ILE A 84 -8.64 1.00 18.19
CA ILE A 84 -7.81 1.95 17.44
C ILE A 84 -6.96 1.20 16.43
N ALA A 85 -6.31 0.11 16.85
CA ALA A 85 -5.50 -0.73 15.98
C ALA A 85 -6.32 -1.27 14.79
N ARG A 86 -7.56 -1.73 15.01
CA ARG A 86 -8.45 -2.17 13.94
C ARG A 86 -8.75 -1.07 12.92
N LYS A 87 -8.96 0.17 13.38
CA LYS A 87 -9.18 1.31 12.47
C LYS A 87 -7.93 1.62 11.65
N GLU A 88 -6.77 1.63 12.29
CA GLU A 88 -5.48 1.88 11.62
C GLU A 88 -5.14 0.78 10.59
N ILE A 89 -5.53 -0.47 10.82
CA ILE A 89 -5.43 -1.55 9.81
C ILE A 89 -6.26 -1.23 8.58
N GLU A 90 -7.51 -0.77 8.76
CA GLU A 90 -8.35 -0.41 7.61
C GLU A 90 -7.82 0.82 6.86
N VAL A 91 -7.21 1.77 7.56
CA VAL A 91 -6.46 2.90 6.94
C VAL A 91 -5.27 2.38 6.14
N MET A 92 -4.44 1.51 6.71
CA MET A 92 -3.29 0.91 6.02
C MET A 92 -3.71 0.19 4.73
N LYS A 93 -4.84 -0.52 4.76
CA LYS A 93 -5.42 -1.16 3.58
C LYS A 93 -5.93 -0.17 2.54
N SER A 94 -6.49 0.96 2.96
CA SER A 94 -6.89 2.04 2.05
C SER A 94 -5.65 2.62 1.35
N ASN A 95 -4.64 2.97 2.13
CA ASN A 95 -3.37 3.51 1.62
C ASN A 95 -2.74 2.56 0.59
N SER A 96 -2.70 1.26 0.88
CA SER A 96 -2.20 0.25 -0.07
C SER A 96 -2.96 0.28 -1.41
N LYS A 97 -4.29 0.41 -1.40
CA LYS A 97 -5.08 0.48 -2.63
C LYS A 97 -4.84 1.78 -3.38
N GLU A 98 -4.72 2.89 -2.66
CA GLU A 98 -4.43 4.20 -3.22
C GLU A 98 -3.06 4.22 -3.89
N TYR A 99 -2.03 3.66 -3.26
CA TYR A 99 -0.70 3.49 -3.85
C TYR A 99 -0.73 2.67 -5.14
N ILE A 100 -1.44 1.54 -5.16
CA ILE A 100 -1.59 0.72 -6.38
C ILE A 100 -2.28 1.52 -7.50
N ALA A 101 -3.33 2.27 -7.17
CA ALA A 101 -4.03 3.10 -8.14
C ALA A 101 -3.13 4.21 -8.71
N GLU A 102 -2.35 4.87 -7.85
CA GLU A 102 -1.39 5.90 -8.25
C GLU A 102 -0.31 5.33 -9.16
N ILE A 103 0.29 4.19 -8.81
CA ILE A 103 1.27 3.51 -9.65
C ILE A 103 0.69 3.20 -11.03
N ASN A 104 -0.53 2.66 -11.10
CA ASN A 104 -1.17 2.34 -12.38
C ASN A 104 -1.39 3.58 -13.23
N LYS A 105 -1.79 4.69 -12.59
CA LYS A 105 -1.91 5.99 -13.26
C LYS A 105 -0.56 6.46 -13.80
N LEU A 106 0.50 6.44 -12.99
CA LEU A 106 1.86 6.83 -13.40
C LEU A 106 2.38 5.97 -14.56
N LYS A 107 2.10 4.66 -14.56
CA LYS A 107 2.43 3.76 -15.66
C LYS A 107 1.74 4.16 -16.96
N ALA A 108 0.43 4.39 -16.91
CA ALA A 108 -0.36 4.79 -18.08
C ALA A 108 0.09 6.14 -18.64
N GLU A 109 0.36 7.12 -17.76
CA GLU A 109 0.88 8.42 -18.16
C GLU A 109 2.25 8.30 -18.84
N ASN A 110 3.14 7.47 -18.31
CA ASN A 110 4.46 7.26 -18.92
C ASN A 110 4.35 6.60 -20.31
N GLU A 111 3.49 5.59 -20.46
CA GLU A 111 3.25 4.95 -21.75
C GLU A 111 2.69 5.96 -22.77
N GLN A 112 1.71 6.77 -22.36
CA GLN A 112 1.16 7.82 -23.21
C GLN A 112 2.22 8.85 -23.64
N LEU A 113 3.07 9.30 -22.70
CA LEU A 113 4.16 10.22 -23.01
C LEU A 113 5.18 9.62 -23.99
N ASN A 114 5.50 8.33 -23.85
CA ASN A 114 6.40 7.64 -24.79
C ASN A 114 5.81 7.53 -26.19
N VAL A 115 4.52 7.25 -26.31
CA VAL A 115 3.80 7.23 -27.60
C VAL A 115 3.83 8.62 -28.23
N GLN A 116 3.51 9.67 -27.46
CA GLN A 116 3.55 11.05 -27.95
C GLN A 116 4.95 11.47 -28.41
N ASN A 117 5.99 11.18 -27.61
CA ASN A 117 7.37 11.47 -27.97
C ASN A 117 7.79 10.76 -29.26
N THR A 118 7.42 9.48 -29.41
CA THR A 118 7.73 8.71 -30.62
C THR A 118 7.02 9.29 -31.86
N SER A 119 5.76 9.72 -31.72
CA SER A 119 5.03 10.38 -32.81
C SER A 119 5.69 11.70 -33.20
N LEU A 120 5.98 12.56 -32.23
CA LEU A 120 6.61 13.86 -32.47
C LEU A 120 7.99 13.70 -33.11
N GLN A 121 8.75 12.68 -32.74
CA GLN A 121 10.05 12.38 -33.34
C GLN A 121 9.90 11.98 -34.82
N LYS A 122 8.92 11.15 -35.16
CA LYS A 122 8.63 10.78 -36.56
C LYS A 122 8.17 11.98 -37.39
N ASP A 123 7.29 12.80 -36.84
CA ASP A 123 6.80 14.01 -37.51
C ASP A 123 7.95 14.98 -37.77
N LYS A 124 8.85 15.16 -36.79
CA LYS A 124 10.06 15.97 -36.93
C LYS A 124 10.99 15.43 -38.03
N GLU A 125 11.23 14.13 -38.06
CA GLU A 125 12.07 13.49 -39.08
C GLU A 125 11.48 13.68 -40.49
N SER A 126 10.17 13.46 -40.64
CA SER A 126 9.46 13.65 -41.91
C SER A 126 9.51 15.10 -42.40
N LEU A 127 9.22 16.07 -41.53
CA LEU A 127 9.29 17.50 -41.87
C LEU A 127 10.72 17.93 -42.21
N THR A 128 11.73 17.41 -41.50
CA THR A 128 13.14 17.71 -41.78
C THR A 128 13.54 17.20 -43.16
N GLN A 129 13.12 15.99 -43.52
CA GLN A 129 13.35 15.43 -44.85
C GLN A 129 12.63 16.24 -45.94
N GLU A 130 11.36 16.62 -45.72
CA GLU A 130 10.61 17.45 -46.69
C GLU A 130 11.30 18.80 -46.93
N VAL A 131 11.78 19.46 -45.87
CA VAL A 131 12.52 20.72 -45.98
C VAL A 131 13.82 20.54 -46.74
N GLN A 132 14.58 19.47 -46.47
CA GLN A 132 15.82 19.17 -47.20
C GLN A 132 15.58 18.93 -48.69
N THR A 133 14.52 18.18 -49.04
CA THR A 133 14.11 17.95 -50.43
C THR A 133 13.79 19.27 -51.13
N LYS A 134 12.94 20.11 -50.53
CA LYS A 134 12.57 21.42 -51.10
C LYS A 134 13.76 22.37 -51.27
N LEU A 135 14.69 22.37 -50.32
CA LEU A 135 15.93 23.17 -50.45
C LEU A 135 16.79 22.71 -51.62
N SER A 136 16.87 21.39 -51.83
CA SER A 136 17.64 20.80 -52.92
C SER A 136 16.99 21.07 -54.29
N GLU A 137 15.65 21.07 -54.34
CA GLU A 137 14.89 21.45 -55.54
C GLU A 137 15.08 22.93 -55.90
N ASN A 138 15.10 23.83 -54.91
CA ASN A 138 15.28 25.27 -55.14
C ASN A 138 16.71 25.69 -55.55
N GLN A 139 17.69 24.79 -55.43
CA GLN A 139 19.09 25.04 -55.79
C GLN A 139 19.45 24.57 -57.22
N ASN A 140 18.54 23.88 -57.91
CA ASN A 140 18.66 23.46 -59.30
C ASN A 140 17.84 24.36 -60.23
#